data_AF-A0A1W2LSW7-F1
#
_entry.id   AF-A0A1W2LSW7-F1
#
_cell.length_a   1.000
_cell.length_b   1.000
_cell.length_c   1.000
_cell.angle_alpha   90.00
_cell.angle_beta   90.00
_cell.angle_gamma   90.00
#
_symmetry.space_group_name_H-M   'P 1'
#
loop_
_entity.id
_entity.type
_entity.pdbx_description
1 polymer ?
#
loop_
_entity_poly.entity_id
_entity_poly.type
_entity_poly.pdbx_seq_one_letter_code
_entity_poly.pdbx_strand_id
1 'polypeptide(L)'
;MTARTYGQFCGLARALEIIGERWSLLVIRDLVLGPKRFDELQHGLPKIPTSILSTRLNELERHGVVQRRVLSQLDAGVVYELTEYGNDLDQILLQLGLWGARSLTDPAADDLFTLDAAILSLYTTFQPDAARGIDCAFELHYGDQMIVHAVVEDGAMTAGEGPHPNPDLVIEPRGPVVLKLLNGEMAAASALTCGAVAIKGEPAMLELFTRLFHIPSAPSKAEGLVTH
;
A
#
# COMPACT_ATOMS: atom_id res chain seq x y z
N MET A 1 1.88 -5.09 -30.24
CA MET A 1 3.34 -4.95 -30.07
C MET A 1 3.86 -6.26 -29.55
N THR A 2 4.91 -6.82 -30.17
CA THR A 2 5.59 -8.02 -29.67
C THR A 2 6.16 -7.72 -28.28
N ALA A 3 5.88 -8.58 -27.31
CA ALA A 3 6.43 -8.46 -25.96
C ALA A 3 7.95 -8.38 -26.06
N ARG A 4 8.56 -7.33 -25.50
CA ARG A 4 10.02 -7.19 -25.46
C ARG A 4 10.56 -8.25 -24.52
N THR A 5 11.20 -9.27 -25.07
CA THR A 5 11.85 -10.32 -24.28
C THR A 5 13.27 -9.88 -23.92
N TYR A 6 13.73 -10.17 -22.71
CA TYR A 6 15.12 -9.90 -22.31
C TYR A 6 16.11 -10.93 -22.88
N GLY A 7 15.62 -12.04 -23.44
CA GLY A 7 16.47 -13.13 -23.96
C GLY A 7 17.20 -13.90 -22.87
N GLN A 8 16.73 -13.83 -21.62
CA GLN A 8 17.32 -14.51 -20.46
C GLN A 8 16.39 -15.60 -19.96
N PHE A 9 16.95 -16.78 -19.68
CA PHE A 9 16.21 -17.90 -19.11
C PHE A 9 16.33 -17.92 -17.59
N CYS A 10 15.66 -16.99 -16.92
CA CYS A 10 15.56 -16.96 -15.46
C CYS A 10 14.20 -16.41 -15.01
N GLY A 11 13.78 -16.79 -13.79
CA GLY A 11 12.49 -16.38 -13.24
C GLY A 11 12.34 -14.87 -13.09
N LEU A 12 13.42 -14.16 -12.74
CA LEU A 12 13.40 -12.70 -12.57
C LEU A 12 13.17 -11.96 -13.89
N ALA A 13 13.90 -12.33 -14.95
CA ALA A 13 13.68 -11.74 -16.28
C ALA A 13 12.26 -12.03 -16.77
N ARG A 14 11.75 -13.25 -16.55
CA ARG A 14 10.37 -13.60 -16.89
C ARG A 14 9.35 -12.76 -16.11
N ALA A 15 9.57 -12.54 -14.82
CA ALA A 15 8.70 -11.68 -14.01
C ALA A 15 8.69 -10.25 -14.59
N LEU A 16 9.86 -9.68 -14.89
CA LEU A 16 9.94 -8.32 -15.47
C LEU A 16 9.28 -8.21 -16.86
N GLU A 17 9.25 -9.27 -17.66
CA GLU A 17 8.48 -9.29 -18.92
C GLU A 17 6.96 -9.24 -18.70
N ILE A 18 6.48 -9.68 -17.54
CA ILE A 18 5.05 -9.73 -17.19
C ILE A 18 4.62 -8.44 -16.47
N ILE A 19 5.38 -8.03 -15.46
CA ILE A 19 4.99 -6.96 -14.52
C ILE A 19 5.90 -5.72 -14.58
N GLY A 20 7.00 -5.75 -15.35
CA GLY A 20 7.99 -4.67 -15.40
C GLY A 20 7.61 -3.47 -16.27
N GLU A 21 6.58 -3.61 -17.11
CA GLU A 21 6.04 -2.51 -17.90
C GLU A 21 5.44 -1.42 -17.00
N ARG A 22 5.72 -0.15 -17.29
CA ARG A 22 5.24 0.99 -16.48
C ARG A 22 3.73 0.89 -16.25
N TRP A 23 3.31 1.10 -15.01
CA TRP A 23 1.94 0.98 -14.48
C TRP A 23 1.45 -0.43 -14.15
N SER A 24 2.06 -1.51 -14.66
CA SER A 24 1.55 -2.87 -14.42
C SER A 24 1.50 -3.19 -12.93
N LEU A 25 2.60 -2.99 -12.21
CA LEU A 25 2.64 -3.19 -10.76
C LEU A 25 1.73 -2.27 -9.98
N LEU A 26 1.44 -1.05 -10.47
CA LEU A 26 0.52 -0.14 -9.80
C LEU A 26 -0.95 -0.54 -10.01
N VAL A 27 -1.28 -1.14 -11.16
CA VAL A 27 -2.59 -1.76 -11.38
C VAL A 27 -2.77 -2.98 -10.48
N ILE A 28 -1.75 -3.85 -10.41
CA ILE A 28 -1.79 -5.03 -9.53
C ILE A 28 -1.92 -4.58 -8.07
N ARG A 29 -1.11 -3.59 -7.64
CA ARG A 29 -1.16 -2.97 -6.31
C ARG A 29 -2.60 -2.62 -5.90
N ASP A 30 -3.35 -1.92 -6.75
CA ASP A 30 -4.72 -1.52 -6.41
C ASP A 30 -5.67 -2.73 -6.37
N LEU A 31 -5.45 -3.74 -7.23
CA LEU A 31 -6.25 -4.97 -7.26
C LEU A 31 -5.98 -5.94 -6.10
N VAL A 32 -4.87 -5.80 -5.37
CA VAL A 32 -4.60 -6.57 -4.12
C VAL A 32 -5.70 -6.33 -3.08
N LEU A 33 -6.31 -5.14 -3.08
CA LEU A 33 -7.38 -4.78 -2.14
C LEU A 33 -8.75 -5.30 -2.57
N GLY A 34 -8.83 -5.96 -3.74
CA GLY A 34 -10.04 -6.61 -4.24
C GLY A 34 -10.41 -6.21 -5.67
N PRO A 35 -11.50 -6.79 -6.20
CA PRO A 35 -11.97 -6.52 -7.55
C PRO A 35 -12.36 -5.05 -7.75
N LYS A 36 -11.92 -4.45 -8.86
CA LYS A 36 -12.23 -3.05 -9.20
C LYS A 36 -12.74 -2.92 -10.63
N ARG A 37 -13.67 -1.98 -10.85
CA ARG A 37 -14.08 -1.52 -12.17
C ARG A 37 -12.96 -0.70 -12.82
N PHE A 38 -13.09 -0.49 -14.12
CA PHE A 38 -12.09 0.27 -14.90
C PHE A 38 -11.93 1.72 -14.40
N ASP A 39 -13.05 2.38 -14.12
CA ASP A 39 -13.09 3.74 -13.61
C ASP A 39 -12.49 3.83 -12.20
N GLU A 40 -12.77 2.88 -11.31
CA GLU A 40 -12.13 2.81 -9.99
C GLU A 40 -10.60 2.73 -10.10
N LEU A 41 -10.06 1.87 -10.97
CA LEU A 41 -8.62 1.80 -11.25
C LEU A 41 -8.07 3.11 -11.84
N GLN A 42 -8.83 3.76 -12.73
CA GLN A 42 -8.44 5.03 -13.35
C GLN A 42 -8.42 6.18 -12.31
N HIS A 43 -9.32 6.16 -11.32
CA HIS A 43 -9.33 7.11 -10.20
C HIS A 43 -8.18 6.85 -9.21
N GLY A 44 -7.83 5.59 -8.96
CA GLY A 44 -6.66 5.21 -8.15
C GLY A 44 -5.32 5.54 -8.82
N LEU A 45 -5.30 5.63 -10.15
CA LEU A 45 -4.13 5.94 -10.96
C LEU A 45 -4.35 7.16 -11.87
N PRO A 46 -4.62 8.36 -11.32
CA PRO A 46 -5.11 9.50 -12.12
C PRO A 46 -4.13 10.00 -13.20
N LYS A 47 -2.83 9.68 -13.08
CA LYS A 47 -1.80 10.01 -14.06
C LYS A 47 -1.64 8.93 -15.16
N ILE A 48 -2.37 7.81 -15.12
CA ILE A 48 -2.35 6.79 -16.18
C ILE A 48 -3.26 7.21 -17.34
N PRO A 49 -2.79 7.19 -18.61
CA PRO A 49 -3.70 7.35 -19.73
C PRO A 49 -4.63 6.14 -19.86
N THR A 50 -5.92 6.36 -20.16
CA THR A 50 -6.93 5.31 -20.34
C THR A 50 -6.52 4.22 -21.33
N SER A 51 -5.87 4.60 -22.44
CA SER A 51 -5.36 3.65 -23.44
C SER A 51 -4.24 2.75 -22.88
N ILE A 52 -3.41 3.30 -21.99
CA ILE A 52 -2.36 2.55 -21.29
C ILE A 52 -2.99 1.62 -20.26
N LEU A 53 -3.95 2.08 -19.45
CA LEU A 53 -4.67 1.22 -18.49
C LEU A 53 -5.31 0.01 -19.20
N SER A 54 -6.05 0.24 -20.29
CA SER A 54 -6.63 -0.84 -21.11
C SER A 54 -5.57 -1.79 -21.65
N THR A 55 -4.44 -1.27 -22.12
CA THR A 55 -3.32 -2.09 -22.62
C THR A 55 -2.75 -2.97 -21.51
N ARG A 56 -2.52 -2.42 -20.31
CA ARG A 56 -2.00 -3.15 -19.16
C ARG A 56 -2.94 -4.23 -18.67
N LEU A 57 -4.24 -3.95 -18.56
CA LEU A 57 -5.23 -4.95 -18.18
C LEU A 57 -5.28 -6.11 -19.19
N ASN A 58 -5.26 -5.81 -20.50
CA ASN A 58 -5.19 -6.85 -21.54
C ASN A 58 -3.89 -7.70 -21.44
N GLU A 59 -2.76 -7.07 -21.16
CA GLU A 59 -1.46 -7.77 -21.02
C GLU A 59 -1.43 -8.66 -19.80
N LEU A 60 -1.85 -8.14 -18.63
CA LEU A 60 -1.94 -8.89 -17.38
C LEU A 60 -2.92 -10.07 -17.49
N GLU A 61 -4.04 -9.89 -18.19
CA GLU A 61 -5.01 -10.95 -18.49
C GLU A 61 -4.41 -12.03 -19.39
N ARG A 62 -3.70 -11.65 -20.46
CA ARG A 62 -2.99 -12.59 -21.34
C ARG A 62 -1.91 -13.38 -20.59
N HIS A 63 -1.31 -12.79 -19.57
CA HIS A 63 -0.33 -13.45 -18.70
C HIS A 63 -0.95 -14.21 -17.52
N GLY A 64 -2.28 -14.21 -17.41
CA GLY A 64 -3.00 -14.94 -16.36
C GLY A 64 -2.87 -14.33 -14.97
N VAL A 65 -2.46 -13.06 -14.85
CA VAL A 65 -2.33 -12.33 -13.58
C VAL A 65 -3.65 -11.70 -13.15
N VAL A 66 -4.42 -11.20 -14.11
CA VAL A 66 -5.72 -10.56 -13.90
C VAL A 66 -6.79 -11.32 -14.69
N GLN A 67 -8.02 -11.34 -14.21
CA GLN A 67 -9.17 -11.82 -14.98
C GLN A 67 -10.31 -10.79 -14.95
N ARG A 68 -11.14 -10.81 -15.99
CA ARG A 68 -12.39 -10.05 -16.04
C ARG A 68 -13.55 -10.91 -15.56
N ARG A 69 -14.35 -10.36 -14.67
CA ARG A 69 -15.58 -11.00 -14.20
C ARG A 69 -16.77 -10.08 -14.40
N VAL A 70 -17.86 -10.65 -14.92
CA VAL A 70 -19.15 -9.95 -15.05
C VAL A 70 -19.93 -10.15 -13.76
N LEU A 71 -20.36 -9.05 -13.13
CA LEU A 71 -21.21 -9.09 -11.95
C LEU A 71 -22.63 -9.54 -12.33
N SER A 72 -23.21 -10.44 -11.54
CA SER A 72 -24.46 -11.15 -11.85
C SER A 72 -25.75 -10.45 -11.36
N GLN A 73 -25.69 -9.23 -10.82
CA GLN A 73 -26.84 -8.48 -10.31
C GLN A 73 -27.06 -7.11 -10.99
N LEU A 74 -28.12 -6.40 -10.60
CA LEU A 74 -28.75 -5.23 -11.24
C LEU A 74 -27.79 -4.14 -11.79
N ASP A 75 -26.59 -4.00 -11.24
CA ASP A 75 -25.50 -3.18 -11.80
C ASP A 75 -24.50 -4.02 -12.61
N ALA A 76 -25.00 -4.71 -13.65
CA ALA A 76 -24.19 -5.55 -14.53
C ALA A 76 -22.98 -4.76 -15.05
N GLY A 77 -21.80 -5.13 -14.56
CA GLY A 77 -20.55 -4.43 -14.81
C GLY A 77 -19.39 -5.41 -14.87
N VAL A 78 -18.35 -5.00 -15.58
CA VAL A 78 -17.08 -5.74 -15.62
C VAL A 78 -16.19 -5.22 -14.50
N VAL A 79 -15.75 -6.14 -13.65
CA VAL A 79 -14.66 -5.91 -12.70
C VAL A 79 -13.42 -6.67 -13.15
N TYR A 80 -12.27 -6.14 -12.78
CA TYR A 80 -10.98 -6.79 -12.90
C TYR A 80 -10.58 -7.28 -11.52
N GLU A 81 -10.05 -8.50 -11.42
CA GLU A 81 -9.59 -9.08 -10.17
C GLU A 81 -8.31 -9.88 -10.42
N LEU A 82 -7.47 -10.02 -9.40
CA LEU A 82 -6.31 -10.90 -9.47
C LEU A 82 -6.78 -12.36 -9.57
N THR A 83 -6.09 -13.14 -10.38
CA THR A 83 -6.22 -14.61 -10.38
C THR A 83 -5.49 -15.18 -9.16
N GLU A 84 -5.58 -16.50 -8.95
CA GLU A 84 -4.74 -17.19 -7.95
C GLU A 84 -3.24 -16.91 -8.18
N TYR A 85 -2.77 -17.00 -9.43
CA TYR A 85 -1.39 -16.65 -9.78
C TYR A 85 -1.07 -15.16 -9.60
N GLY A 86 -2.07 -14.27 -9.76
CA GLY A 86 -1.90 -12.85 -9.49
C GLY A 86 -1.73 -12.54 -8.01
N ASN A 87 -2.49 -13.22 -7.13
CA ASN A 87 -2.41 -13.05 -5.68
C ASN A 87 -1.07 -13.53 -5.08
N ASP A 88 -0.34 -14.42 -5.77
CA ASP A 88 1.03 -14.78 -5.37
C ASP A 88 1.99 -13.57 -5.36
N LEU A 89 1.62 -12.46 -6.02
CA LEU A 89 2.40 -11.22 -6.02
C LEU A 89 2.18 -10.35 -4.77
N ASP A 90 1.17 -10.61 -3.93
CA ASP A 90 0.80 -9.72 -2.82
C ASP A 90 1.97 -9.50 -1.86
N GLN A 91 2.60 -10.58 -1.40
CA GLN A 91 3.75 -10.49 -0.51
C GLN A 91 4.95 -9.81 -1.19
N ILE A 92 5.18 -10.07 -2.48
CA ILE A 92 6.25 -9.43 -3.25
C ILE A 92 6.02 -7.93 -3.36
N LEU A 93 4.77 -7.51 -3.59
CA LEU A 93 4.36 -6.11 -3.67
C LEU A 93 4.54 -5.39 -2.33
N LEU A 94 4.13 -6.00 -1.22
CA LEU A 94 4.32 -5.42 0.11
C LEU A 94 5.81 -5.26 0.44
N GLN A 95 6.63 -6.27 0.15
CA GLN A 95 8.08 -6.19 0.36
C GLN A 95 8.75 -5.14 -0.54
N LEU A 96 8.33 -5.04 -1.81
CA LEU A 96 8.81 -4.01 -2.72
C LEU A 96 8.37 -2.61 -2.28
N GLY A 97 7.13 -2.48 -1.80
CA GLY A 97 6.59 -1.26 -1.21
C GLY A 97 7.40 -0.83 0.01
N LEU A 98 7.73 -1.75 0.92
CA LEU A 98 8.53 -1.48 2.11
C LEU A 98 9.94 -1.06 1.70
N TRP A 99 10.56 -1.76 0.75
CA TRP A 99 11.86 -1.39 0.22
C TRP A 99 11.86 0.03 -0.37
N GLY A 100 10.83 0.38 -1.15
CA GLY A 100 10.65 1.72 -1.71
C GLY A 100 10.39 2.79 -0.64
N ALA A 101 9.61 2.45 0.39
CA ALA A 101 9.27 3.35 1.49
C ALA A 101 10.50 3.90 2.23
N ARG A 102 11.59 3.13 2.28
CA ARG A 102 12.88 3.55 2.87
C ARG A 102 13.56 4.72 2.15
N SER A 103 13.12 5.02 0.93
CA SER A 103 13.66 6.11 0.10
C SER A 103 12.67 7.27 -0.06
N LEU A 104 11.49 7.21 0.59
CA LEU A 104 10.52 8.29 0.55
C LEU A 104 11.07 9.51 1.29
N THR A 105 10.84 10.67 0.68
CA THR A 105 11.05 11.99 1.29
C THR A 105 9.71 12.68 1.47
N ASP A 106 9.72 13.94 1.91
CA ASP A 106 8.51 14.76 1.85
C ASP A 106 7.93 14.74 0.42
N PRO A 107 6.60 14.58 0.27
CA PRO A 107 5.94 14.47 -1.04
C PRO A 107 6.08 15.76 -1.85
N ALA A 108 6.19 15.62 -3.17
CA ALA A 108 6.14 16.76 -4.08
C ALA A 108 4.73 17.37 -4.13
N ALA A 109 4.63 18.61 -4.59
CA ALA A 109 3.35 19.35 -4.63
C ALA A 109 2.27 18.67 -5.50
N ASP A 110 2.67 17.89 -6.50
CA ASP A 110 1.78 17.16 -7.40
C ASP A 110 1.73 15.64 -7.12
N ASP A 111 2.34 15.18 -6.03
CA ASP A 111 2.20 13.80 -5.58
C ASP A 111 0.80 13.56 -5.04
N LEU A 112 0.24 12.41 -5.40
CA LEU A 112 -1.10 12.00 -5.01
C LEU A 112 -1.01 10.82 -4.07
N PHE A 113 -1.61 10.98 -2.89
CA PHE A 113 -1.76 9.94 -1.91
C PHE A 113 -3.21 9.45 -1.95
N THR A 114 -3.41 8.24 -2.47
CA THR A 114 -4.74 7.65 -2.68
C THR A 114 -5.14 6.76 -1.50
N LEU A 115 -6.42 6.46 -1.39
CA LEU A 115 -6.96 5.55 -0.39
C LEU A 115 -6.27 4.17 -0.43
N ASP A 116 -6.15 3.56 -1.62
CA ASP A 116 -5.49 2.27 -1.79
C ASP A 116 -4.01 2.33 -1.35
N ALA A 117 -3.33 3.44 -1.63
CA ALA A 117 -1.95 3.65 -1.16
C ALA A 117 -1.87 3.81 0.37
N ALA A 118 -2.85 4.45 0.99
CA ALA A 118 -2.94 4.57 2.44
C ALA A 118 -3.16 3.21 3.11
N ILE A 119 -4.11 2.42 2.61
CA ILE A 119 -4.39 1.06 3.12
C ILE A 119 -3.15 0.17 2.97
N LEU A 120 -2.52 0.16 1.80
CA LEU A 120 -1.31 -0.64 1.58
C LEU A 120 -0.11 -0.14 2.39
N SER A 121 -0.02 1.15 2.71
CA SER A 121 1.03 1.64 3.60
C SER A 121 0.94 1.01 4.99
N LEU A 122 -0.27 0.73 5.49
CA LEU A 122 -0.49 0.04 6.76
C LEU A 122 0.02 -1.40 6.67
N TYR A 123 -0.39 -2.16 5.65
CA TYR A 123 0.09 -3.53 5.44
C TYR A 123 1.61 -3.61 5.25
N THR A 124 2.17 -2.64 4.53
CA THR A 124 3.59 -2.59 4.20
C THR A 124 4.46 -2.32 5.43
N THR A 125 3.95 -1.55 6.40
CA THR A 125 4.73 -1.10 7.56
C THR A 125 4.40 -1.87 8.84
N PHE A 126 3.35 -2.68 8.84
CA PHE A 126 2.93 -3.49 9.97
C PHE A 126 4.02 -4.46 10.45
N GLN A 127 4.14 -4.62 11.76
CA GLN A 127 5.12 -5.44 12.45
C GLN A 127 4.43 -6.58 13.23
N PRO A 128 4.22 -7.77 12.62
CA PRO A 128 3.47 -8.87 13.23
C PRO A 128 4.02 -9.32 14.59
N ASP A 129 5.35 -9.37 14.74
CA ASP A 129 6.00 -9.77 15.99
C ASP A 129 5.71 -8.78 17.14
N ALA A 130 5.62 -7.48 16.84
CA ALA A 130 5.31 -6.44 17.81
C ALA A 130 3.82 -6.41 18.19
N ALA A 131 2.96 -7.00 17.35
CA ALA A 131 1.52 -7.03 17.48
C ALA A 131 0.96 -8.28 18.20
N ARG A 132 1.79 -9.27 18.56
CA ARG A 132 1.32 -10.48 19.28
C ARG A 132 0.67 -10.12 20.61
N GLY A 133 -0.51 -10.69 20.88
CA GLY A 133 -1.29 -10.43 22.08
C GLY A 133 -1.85 -9.02 22.20
N ILE A 134 -1.94 -8.28 21.09
CA ILE A 134 -2.49 -6.92 21.05
C ILE A 134 -3.74 -6.92 20.18
N ASP A 135 -4.84 -6.45 20.77
CA ASP A 135 -6.11 -6.25 20.08
C ASP A 135 -6.46 -4.76 20.15
N CYS A 136 -6.52 -4.09 19.01
CA CYS A 136 -6.86 -2.66 18.95
C CYS A 136 -7.26 -2.22 17.53
N ALA A 137 -8.01 -1.13 17.44
CA ALA A 137 -8.41 -0.48 16.20
C ALA A 137 -7.90 0.96 16.12
N PHE A 138 -7.32 1.32 14.97
CA PHE A 138 -6.86 2.67 14.64
C PHE A 138 -7.66 3.24 13.48
N GLU A 139 -7.86 4.56 13.49
CA GLU A 139 -8.30 5.31 12.32
C GLU A 139 -7.26 6.38 11.94
N LEU A 140 -7.05 6.58 10.64
CA LEU A 140 -6.27 7.68 10.10
C LEU A 140 -7.16 8.55 9.21
N HIS A 141 -7.26 9.83 9.57
CA HIS A 141 -8.13 10.83 8.94
C HIS A 141 -7.29 11.83 8.16
N TYR A 142 -7.15 11.61 6.85
CA TYR A 142 -6.46 12.52 5.95
C TYR A 142 -7.46 13.57 5.42
N GLY A 143 -7.80 14.53 6.29
CA GLY A 143 -8.92 15.44 6.07
C GLY A 143 -10.27 14.73 6.18
N ASP A 144 -11.33 15.36 5.71
CA ASP A 144 -12.71 14.90 5.97
C ASP A 144 -13.16 13.75 5.05
N GLN A 145 -12.45 13.51 3.95
CA GLN A 145 -12.89 12.59 2.88
C GLN A 145 -12.15 11.26 2.85
N MET A 146 -10.91 11.22 3.33
CA MET A 146 -10.08 10.02 3.28
C MET A 146 -9.85 9.50 4.69
N ILE A 147 -10.68 8.54 5.08
CA ILE A 147 -10.58 7.82 6.35
C ILE A 147 -10.20 6.37 6.04
N VAL A 148 -9.17 5.88 6.71
CA VAL A 148 -8.80 4.45 6.70
C VAL A 148 -8.77 3.93 8.12
N HIS A 149 -9.12 2.67 8.30
CA HIS A 149 -8.96 1.99 9.59
C HIS A 149 -8.00 0.81 9.48
N ALA A 150 -7.38 0.47 10.61
CA ALA A 150 -6.62 -0.74 10.82
C ALA A 150 -7.14 -1.45 12.07
N VAL A 151 -7.44 -2.74 11.97
CA VAL A 151 -7.79 -3.60 13.10
C VAL A 151 -6.67 -4.61 13.28
N VAL A 152 -6.07 -4.62 14.47
CA VAL A 152 -5.02 -5.54 14.87
C VAL A 152 -5.63 -6.55 15.83
N GLU A 153 -5.40 -7.84 15.58
CA GLU A 153 -5.85 -8.96 16.41
C GLU A 153 -4.73 -10.01 16.47
N ASP A 154 -4.17 -10.23 17.65
CA ASP A 154 -3.08 -11.19 17.93
C ASP A 154 -2.03 -11.37 16.80
N GLY A 155 -1.30 -10.30 16.48
CA GLY A 155 -0.24 -10.36 15.48
C GLY A 155 -0.70 -10.33 14.02
N ALA A 156 -2.01 -10.35 13.77
CA ALA A 156 -2.60 -10.13 12.46
C ALA A 156 -3.17 -8.71 12.35
N MET A 157 -3.33 -8.24 11.11
CA MET A 157 -3.94 -6.95 10.84
C MET A 157 -4.82 -7.03 9.60
N THR A 158 -5.97 -6.37 9.66
CA THR A 158 -6.77 -5.98 8.50
C THR A 158 -6.87 -4.47 8.42
N ALA A 159 -7.02 -3.93 7.21
CA ALA A 159 -7.23 -2.51 6.99
C ALA A 159 -8.26 -2.30 5.88
N GLY A 160 -9.01 -1.20 5.98
CA GLY A 160 -10.10 -0.89 5.07
C GLY A 160 -10.43 0.59 4.99
N GLU A 161 -11.35 0.89 4.06
CA GLU A 161 -11.89 2.24 3.88
C GLU A 161 -12.93 2.59 4.96
N GLY A 162 -12.93 3.85 5.37
CA GLY A 162 -13.95 4.42 6.23
C GLY A 162 -13.70 4.22 7.73
N PRO A 163 -14.59 4.76 8.57
CA PRO A 163 -14.46 4.70 10.02
C PRO A 163 -14.73 3.28 10.56
N HIS A 164 -14.11 2.97 11.69
CA HIS A 164 -14.39 1.79 12.49
C HIS A 164 -15.44 2.14 13.57
N PRO A 165 -16.39 1.25 13.92
CA PRO A 165 -17.44 1.58 14.90
C PRO A 165 -16.90 1.87 16.30
N ASN A 166 -15.77 1.27 16.68
CA ASN A 166 -15.14 1.43 18.00
C ASN A 166 -13.61 1.55 17.84
N PRO A 167 -13.07 2.72 17.47
CA PRO A 167 -11.62 2.89 17.38
C PRO A 167 -11.04 3.16 18.77
N ASP A 168 -9.89 2.55 19.09
CA ASP A 168 -9.12 2.88 20.29
C ASP A 168 -8.33 4.19 20.12
N LEU A 169 -8.00 4.55 18.87
CA LEU A 169 -7.33 5.79 18.53
C LEU A 169 -7.73 6.29 17.14
N VAL A 170 -8.13 7.55 17.07
CA VAL A 170 -8.24 8.32 15.82
C VAL A 170 -7.04 9.23 15.68
N ILE A 171 -6.36 9.19 14.54
CA ILE A 171 -5.17 9.97 14.20
C ILE A 171 -5.51 10.94 13.07
N GLU A 172 -5.38 12.24 13.33
CA GLU A 172 -5.62 13.32 12.38
C GLU A 172 -4.27 14.00 12.05
N PRO A 173 -3.50 13.48 11.07
CA PRO A 173 -2.20 14.04 10.70
C PRO A 173 -2.33 15.35 9.93
N ARG A 174 -1.40 16.28 10.17
CA ARG A 174 -1.22 17.51 9.38
C ARG A 174 0.00 17.37 8.48
N GLY A 175 -0.24 17.36 7.18
CA GLY A 175 0.83 17.12 6.19
C GLY A 175 1.41 15.69 6.28
N PRO A 176 2.66 15.47 5.87
CA PRO A 176 3.25 14.13 5.74
C PRO A 176 3.79 13.55 7.06
N VAL A 177 3.31 14.01 8.22
CA VAL A 177 3.85 13.63 9.54
C VAL A 177 3.82 12.13 9.81
N VAL A 178 2.84 11.40 9.25
CA VAL A 178 2.75 9.94 9.41
C VAL A 178 4.03 9.27 8.93
N LEU A 179 4.59 9.68 7.79
CA LEU A 179 5.85 9.12 7.30
C LEU A 179 6.99 9.31 8.32
N LYS A 180 7.08 10.51 8.92
CA LYS A 180 8.08 10.86 9.94
C LYS A 180 7.90 10.09 11.24
N LEU A 181 6.67 9.73 11.58
CA LEU A 181 6.39 8.83 12.70
C LEU A 181 6.84 7.40 12.38
N LEU A 182 6.46 6.88 11.21
CA LEU A 182 6.73 5.49 10.83
C LEU A 182 8.22 5.21 10.60
N ASN A 183 8.98 6.16 10.06
CA ASN A 183 10.43 6.03 9.85
C ASN A 183 11.27 6.39 11.10
N GLY A 184 10.62 6.85 12.18
CA GLY A 184 11.28 7.24 13.44
C GLY A 184 11.98 8.60 13.43
N GLU A 185 11.81 9.43 12.39
CA GLU A 185 12.35 10.80 12.33
C GLU A 185 11.64 11.77 13.30
N MET A 186 10.43 11.44 13.73
CA MET A 186 9.66 12.21 14.71
C MET A 186 9.06 11.28 15.76
N ALA A 187 9.25 11.60 17.04
CA ALA A 187 8.60 10.90 18.14
C ALA A 187 7.11 11.30 18.27
N ALA A 188 6.25 10.35 18.68
CA ALA A 188 4.83 10.58 18.92
C ALA A 188 4.56 11.78 19.85
N ALA A 189 5.26 11.86 20.99
CA ALA A 189 5.13 12.96 21.94
C ALA A 189 5.46 14.34 21.31
N SER A 190 6.49 14.39 20.47
CA SER A 190 6.86 15.62 19.75
C SER A 190 5.78 16.01 18.74
N ALA A 191 5.24 15.06 17.99
CA ALA A 191 4.17 15.29 17.02
C ALA A 191 2.89 15.85 17.65
N LEU A 192 2.54 15.37 18.85
CA LEU A 192 1.43 15.90 19.65
C LEU A 192 1.73 17.31 20.17
N THR A 193 2.92 17.52 20.73
CA THR A 193 3.32 18.80 21.35
C THR A 193 3.40 19.94 20.33
N CYS A 194 3.92 19.67 19.13
CA CYS A 194 4.00 20.67 18.05
C CYS A 194 2.70 20.77 17.22
N GLY A 195 1.69 19.95 17.52
CA GLY A 195 0.41 19.93 16.82
C GLY A 195 0.49 19.45 15.37
N ALA A 196 1.52 18.67 15.02
CA ALA A 196 1.61 18.02 13.72
C ALA A 196 0.60 16.87 13.59
N VAL A 197 0.16 16.30 14.70
CA VAL A 197 -0.92 15.31 14.78
C VAL A 197 -1.92 15.75 15.85
N ALA A 198 -3.21 15.67 15.54
CA ALA A 198 -4.27 15.65 16.53
C ALA A 198 -4.76 14.21 16.73
N ILE A 199 -5.22 13.86 17.94
CA ILE A 199 -5.74 12.53 18.23
C ILE A 199 -7.05 12.59 19.00
N LYS A 200 -7.87 11.54 18.86
CA LYS A 200 -8.95 11.20 19.80
C LYS A 200 -8.65 9.80 20.34
N GLY A 201 -8.29 9.71 21.62
CA GLY A 201 -7.77 8.51 22.26
C GLY A 201 -6.64 8.85 23.23
N GLU A 202 -6.05 7.84 23.86
CA GLU A 202 -4.94 8.05 24.79
C GLU A 202 -3.61 8.26 24.04
N PRO A 203 -2.73 9.19 24.47
CA PRO A 203 -1.42 9.41 23.84
C PRO A 203 -0.55 8.14 23.73
N ALA A 204 -0.67 7.21 24.69
CA ALA A 204 0.03 5.93 24.68
C ALA A 204 -0.35 5.06 23.46
N MET A 205 -1.56 5.22 22.91
CA MET A 205 -1.98 4.51 21.70
C MET A 205 -1.23 5.00 20.46
N LEU A 206 -0.80 6.27 20.42
CA LEU A 206 0.00 6.78 19.30
C LEU A 206 1.42 6.20 19.36
N GLU A 207 1.99 6.04 20.56
CA GLU A 207 3.26 5.32 20.74
C GLU A 207 3.13 3.86 20.33
N LEU A 208 2.05 3.18 20.74
CA LEU A 208 1.73 1.84 20.29
C LEU A 208 1.65 1.76 18.77
N PHE A 209 0.92 2.68 18.12
CA PHE A 209 0.83 2.75 16.66
C PHE A 209 2.22 2.79 16.00
N THR A 210 3.13 3.66 16.46
CA THR A 210 4.50 3.74 15.90
C THR A 210 5.36 2.51 16.14
N ARG A 211 4.99 1.66 17.10
CA ARG A 211 5.64 0.37 17.35
C ARG A 211 5.07 -0.74 16.47
N LEU A 212 3.76 -0.71 16.22
CA LEU A 212 3.08 -1.68 15.36
C LEU A 212 3.30 -1.40 13.87
N PHE A 213 3.56 -0.14 13.51
CA PHE A 213 3.79 0.31 12.14
C PHE A 213 5.14 1.00 12.07
N HIS A 214 6.08 0.43 11.31
CA HIS A 214 7.44 0.93 11.23
C HIS A 214 8.07 0.72 9.85
N ILE A 215 8.80 1.73 9.37
CA ILE A 215 9.65 1.66 8.19
C ILE A 215 11.10 1.55 8.69
N PRO A 216 11.73 0.37 8.61
CA PRO A 216 13.11 0.22 9.03
C PRO A 216 14.02 1.03 8.10
N SER A 217 15.04 1.67 8.65
CA SER A 217 16.00 2.44 7.86
C SER A 217 16.63 1.58 6.76
N ALA A 218 16.95 2.20 5.62
CA ALA A 218 17.77 1.54 4.62
C ALA A 218 19.08 1.06 5.27
N PRO A 219 19.55 -0.17 5.00
CA PRO A 219 20.82 -0.62 5.54
C PRO A 219 21.89 0.38 5.12
N SER A 220 22.65 0.91 6.10
CA SER A 220 23.85 1.68 5.81
C SER A 220 24.72 0.81 4.90
N LYS A 221 25.25 1.35 3.78
CA LYS A 221 26.24 0.61 2.99
C LYS A 221 27.28 0.07 3.95
N ALA A 222 27.35 -1.26 4.11
CA ALA A 222 28.44 -1.84 4.85
C ALA A 222 29.73 -1.37 4.16
N GLU A 223 30.58 -0.63 4.87
CA GLU A 223 31.96 -0.47 4.45
C GLU A 223 32.54 -1.89 4.35
N GLY A 224 32.75 -2.38 3.12
CA GLY A 224 33.42 -3.67 2.88
C GLY A 224 32.55 -4.86 2.45
N LEU A 225 31.48 -4.68 1.67
CA LEU A 225 30.93 -5.82 0.91
C LEU A 225 31.84 -6.18 -0.28
N VAL A 226 32.66 -7.21 -0.07
CA VAL A 226 33.30 -7.98 -1.15
C VAL A 226 32.26 -8.98 -1.67
N THR A 227 31.88 -8.84 -2.93
CA THR A 227 31.14 -9.89 -3.64
C THR A 227 32.13 -10.97 -4.04
N HIS A 228 31.87 -12.23 -3.69
CA HIS A 228 32.58 -13.38 -4.27
C HIS A 228 32.28 -13.51 -5.75
#